data_AF-A0A916DSA6-F1
#
_entry.id   AF-A0A916DSA6-F1
#
_cell.length_a   1.000
_cell.length_b   1.000
_cell.length_c   1.000
_cell.angle_alpha   90.00
_cell.angle_beta   90.00
_cell.angle_gamma   90.00
#
_symmetry.space_group_name_H-M   'P 1'
#
loop_
_entity.id
_entity.type
_entity.pdbx_description
1 polymer ?
#
loop_
_entity_poly.entity_id
_entity_poly.type
_entity_poly.pdbx_seq_one_letter_code
_entity_poly.pdbx_strand_id
1 'polypeptide(L)'
;MKLYSRIRYAPFKEQFAGKKTAFATKNSCCRRFIAHEEFPKELPTADDFYAAEIDGLKEYRNGWAWGHCPFHADSNPSFTVNLDTGAFRCMSSCCGVSGSNIVSFVSQRDGLSYREARRFLEDW
;
A
#
# COMPACT_ATOMS: atom_id res chain seq x y z
N MET A 1 20.41 -10.09 -14.47
CA MET A 1 19.58 -10.46 -13.29
C MET A 1 19.76 -9.36 -12.25
N LYS A 2 18.95 -8.30 -12.31
CA LYS A 2 19.04 -7.18 -11.35
C LYS A 2 17.97 -7.37 -10.28
N LEU A 3 18.47 -7.59 -9.07
CA LEU A 3 17.75 -7.72 -7.82
C LEU A 3 16.99 -6.41 -7.55
N TYR A 4 15.67 -6.48 -7.40
CA TYR A 4 14.85 -5.38 -6.90
C TYR A 4 15.16 -5.22 -5.41
N SER A 5 16.29 -4.57 -5.11
CA SER A 5 16.76 -4.36 -3.74
C SER A 5 16.96 -2.86 -3.51
N ARG A 6 15.87 -2.09 -3.42
CA ARG A 6 15.93 -0.78 -2.75
C ARG A 6 14.61 -0.13 -2.30
N ILE A 7 13.60 -0.90 -1.91
CA ILE A 7 12.64 -0.41 -0.92
C ILE A 7 12.49 -1.53 0.11
N ARG A 8 12.98 -1.29 1.32
CA ARG A 8 12.82 -2.23 2.44
C ARG A 8 11.38 -2.12 2.95
N TYR A 9 10.43 -2.70 2.23
CA TYR A 9 9.24 -3.23 2.88
C TYR A 9 9.71 -4.51 3.57
N ALA A 10 9.82 -4.48 4.91
CA ALA A 10 9.97 -5.73 5.65
C ALA A 10 8.78 -6.62 5.25
N PRO A 11 8.99 -7.91 4.90
CA PRO A 11 7.88 -8.79 4.61
C PRO A 11 6.93 -8.76 5.80
N PHE A 12 5.65 -8.48 5.57
CA PHE A 12 4.58 -8.33 6.60
C PHE A 12 4.59 -9.44 7.67
N LYS A 13 5.18 -10.60 7.36
CA LYS A 13 5.42 -11.70 8.30
C LYS A 13 6.35 -11.38 9.48
N GLU A 14 7.16 -10.32 9.43
CA GLU A 14 8.11 -9.99 10.49
C GLU A 14 7.64 -8.90 11.47
N GLN A 15 6.48 -8.27 11.26
CA GLN A 15 6.06 -7.12 12.08
C GLN A 15 5.33 -7.48 13.39
N PHE A 16 5.09 -8.77 13.68
CA PHE A 16 4.42 -9.20 14.91
C PHE A 16 5.34 -9.88 15.94
N ALA A 17 6.66 -9.75 15.80
CA ALA A 17 7.59 -10.22 16.81
C ALA A 17 7.77 -9.18 17.94
N GLY A 18 6.94 -9.25 18.99
CA GLY A 18 7.41 -8.88 20.33
C GLY A 18 6.76 -7.69 21.06
N LYS A 19 5.46 -7.43 20.93
CA LYS A 19 4.77 -6.63 21.96
C LYS A 19 4.34 -7.53 23.14
N LYS A 20 5.31 -7.93 23.97
CA LYS A 20 5.04 -8.43 25.33
C LYS A 20 4.67 -7.22 26.19
N THR A 21 3.42 -6.79 26.17
CA THR A 21 2.94 -5.82 27.16
C THR A 21 2.86 -6.55 28.50
N ALA A 22 3.60 -6.02 29.47
CA ALA A 22 3.73 -6.56 30.80
C ALA A 22 2.35 -6.76 31.45
N PHE A 23 2.10 -7.96 31.97
CA PHE A 23 1.00 -8.21 32.89
C PHE A 23 1.28 -7.46 34.19
N ALA A 24 0.83 -6.21 34.26
CA ALA A 24 0.67 -5.51 35.52
C ALA A 24 -0.54 -6.13 36.24
N THR A 25 -0.25 -7.03 37.18
CA THR A 25 -1.23 -7.53 38.14
C THR A 25 -1.61 -6.41 39.09
N LYS A 26 -2.88 -6.00 39.08
CA LYS A 26 -3.58 -5.43 40.22
C LYS A 26 -5.09 -5.57 40.01
N ASN A 27 -5.66 -6.49 40.80
CA ASN A 27 -7.04 -6.65 41.22
C ASN A 27 -7.82 -5.31 41.14
N SER A 28 -9.08 -5.19 40.72
CA SER A 28 -10.23 -6.10 40.78
C SER A 28 -11.41 -5.43 40.06
N CYS A 29 -12.30 -6.24 39.49
CA CYS A 29 -13.75 -5.98 39.48
C CYS A 29 -14.24 -4.61 38.95
N CYS A 30 -13.99 -4.26 37.69
CA CYS A 30 -14.96 -3.48 36.90
C CYS A 30 -14.55 -3.44 35.43
N ARG A 31 -15.53 -3.74 34.57
CA ARG A 31 -15.60 -3.63 33.11
C ARG A 31 -14.27 -3.35 32.40
N ARG A 32 -13.82 -4.35 31.66
CA ARG A 32 -12.79 -4.23 30.63
C ARG A 32 -13.28 -3.26 29.57
N PHE A 33 -13.05 -1.96 29.78
CA PHE A 33 -12.98 -0.97 28.73
C PHE A 33 -11.72 -1.33 27.95
N ILE A 34 -11.87 -2.25 26.98
CA ILE A 34 -10.93 -2.30 25.87
C ILE A 34 -11.08 -0.92 25.23
N ALA A 35 -10.06 -0.08 25.38
CA ALA A 35 -9.92 1.08 24.54
C ALA A 35 -10.05 0.54 23.12
N HIS A 36 -11.17 0.86 22.46
CA HIS A 36 -11.23 0.74 21.03
C HIS A 36 -10.11 1.64 20.54
N GLU A 37 -8.95 1.05 20.21
CA GLU A 37 -8.07 1.65 19.23
C GLU A 37 -8.96 1.75 17.99
N GLU A 38 -9.57 2.93 17.80
CA GLU A 38 -10.41 3.22 16.65
C GLU A 38 -9.47 3.22 15.45
N PHE A 39 -9.23 2.03 14.89
CA PHE A 39 -8.59 1.88 13.60
C PHE A 39 -9.32 2.81 12.64
N PRO A 40 -8.63 3.78 12.00
CA PRO A 40 -9.25 4.61 11.00
C PRO A 40 -9.83 3.67 9.95
N LYS A 41 -11.15 3.72 9.82
CA LYS A 41 -11.92 2.76 9.00
C LYS A 41 -11.76 3.05 7.50
N GLU A 42 -11.07 4.13 7.17
CA GLU A 42 -10.85 4.63 5.82
C GLU A 42 -9.45 4.25 5.34
N LEU A 43 -9.42 3.70 4.13
CA LEU A 43 -8.18 3.45 3.40
C LEU A 43 -7.50 4.80 3.09
N PRO A 44 -6.17 4.81 2.90
CA PRO A 44 -5.49 6.01 2.43
C PRO A 44 -6.09 6.48 1.10
N THR A 45 -6.09 7.79 0.90
CA THR A 45 -6.51 8.35 -0.38
C THR A 45 -5.50 7.96 -1.46
N ALA A 46 -5.98 7.82 -2.70
CA ALA A 46 -5.13 7.31 -3.77
C ALA A 46 -4.01 8.29 -4.15
N ASP A 47 -4.23 9.59 -3.98
CA ASP A 47 -3.21 10.63 -4.16
C ASP A 47 -2.06 10.46 -3.17
N ASP A 48 -2.34 10.38 -1.86
CA ASP A 48 -1.33 10.21 -0.82
C ASP A 48 -0.55 8.90 -1.01
N PHE A 49 -1.27 7.82 -1.30
CA PHE A 49 -0.67 6.51 -1.54
C PHE A 49 0.28 6.53 -2.73
N TYR A 50 -0.17 7.01 -3.88
CA TYR A 50 0.65 7.00 -5.10
C TYR A 50 1.79 8.02 -5.04
N ALA A 51 1.62 9.16 -4.35
CA ALA A 51 2.68 10.13 -4.14
C ALA A 51 3.85 9.57 -3.33
N ALA A 52 3.57 8.67 -2.37
CA ALA A 52 4.60 8.00 -1.58
C ALA A 52 5.28 6.83 -2.31
N GLU A 53 4.54 6.12 -3.16
CA GLU A 53 5.00 4.88 -3.79
C GLU A 53 5.66 5.06 -5.16
N ILE A 54 5.32 6.13 -5.88
CA ILE A 54 5.74 6.33 -7.28
C ILE A 54 6.78 7.45 -7.36
N ASP A 55 7.97 7.08 -7.82
CA ASP A 55 9.02 8.04 -8.15
C ASP A 55 8.63 8.89 -9.38
N GLY A 56 8.81 10.20 -9.27
CA GLY A 56 8.61 11.14 -10.37
C GLY A 56 7.14 11.27 -10.79
N LEU A 57 6.20 11.03 -9.86
CA LEU A 57 4.78 11.25 -10.10
C LEU A 57 4.54 12.71 -10.50
N LYS A 58 3.99 12.91 -11.69
CA LYS A 58 3.58 14.22 -12.19
C LYS A 58 2.12 14.16 -12.55
N GLU A 59 1.36 15.15 -12.13
CA GLU A 59 -0.03 15.25 -12.53
C GLU A 59 -0.16 15.59 -14.01
N TYR A 60 -1.18 15.01 -14.63
CA TYR A 60 -1.62 15.29 -15.99
C TYR A 60 -2.94 16.09 -15.92
N ARG A 61 -4.02 15.61 -16.55
CA ARG A 61 -5.33 16.26 -16.61
C ARG A 61 -6.40 15.33 -16.04
N ASN A 62 -7.44 15.91 -15.45
CA ASN A 62 -8.61 15.19 -14.93
C ASN A 62 -8.27 14.14 -13.86
N GLY A 63 -7.39 14.48 -12.92
CA GLY A 63 -6.97 13.57 -11.84
C GLY A 63 -6.04 12.44 -12.27
N TRP A 64 -5.69 12.36 -13.56
CA TRP A 64 -4.67 11.42 -14.02
C TRP A 64 -3.28 11.95 -13.77
N ALA A 65 -2.35 11.07 -13.42
CA ALA A 65 -0.94 11.32 -13.24
C ALA A 65 -0.10 10.26 -13.96
N TRP A 66 1.14 10.60 -14.27
CA TRP A 66 2.11 9.74 -14.96
C TRP A 66 3.41 9.69 -14.16
N GLY A 67 4.08 8.54 -14.18
CA GLY A 67 5.30 8.29 -13.41
C GLY A 67 6.03 7.03 -13.84
N HIS A 68 7.08 6.68 -13.09
CA HIS A 68 7.83 5.45 -13.31
C HIS A 68 7.02 4.24 -12.82
N CYS A 69 7.10 3.13 -13.56
CA CYS A 69 6.37 1.92 -13.21
C CYS A 69 7.13 1.12 -12.13
N PRO A 70 6.51 0.79 -10.98
CA PRO A 70 7.16 -0.02 -9.95
C PRO A 70 7.20 -1.52 -10.29
N PHE A 71 6.39 -1.98 -11.26
CA PHE A 71 6.28 -3.39 -11.63
C PHE A 71 7.39 -3.88 -12.56
N HIS A 72 8.12 -2.97 -13.22
CA HIS A 72 9.23 -3.32 -14.09
C HIS A 72 10.23 -2.17 -14.16
N ALA A 73 11.50 -2.50 -14.35
CA ALA A 73 12.55 -1.50 -14.44
C ALA A 73 12.53 -0.84 -15.84
N ASP A 74 11.87 0.31 -15.94
CA ASP A 74 11.84 1.17 -17.13
C ASP A 74 12.48 2.53 -16.84
N SER A 75 13.22 3.05 -17.82
CA SER A 75 13.79 4.39 -17.77
C SER A 75 12.79 5.46 -18.19
N ASN A 76 11.69 5.09 -18.86
CA ASN A 76 10.66 6.02 -19.28
C ASN A 76 9.45 5.99 -18.33
N PRO A 77 8.82 7.14 -18.03
CA PRO A 77 7.59 7.20 -17.25
C PRO A 77 6.41 6.67 -18.07
N SER A 78 6.19 5.35 -18.04
CA SER A 78 5.16 4.63 -18.78
C SER A 78 3.95 4.21 -17.91
N PHE A 79 3.93 4.62 -16.65
CA PHE A 79 2.87 4.30 -15.70
C PHE A 79 1.88 5.45 -15.59
N THR A 80 0.59 5.13 -15.70
CA THR A 80 -0.50 6.10 -15.61
C THR A 80 -1.44 5.70 -14.50
N VAL A 81 -1.72 6.62 -13.56
CA VAL A 81 -2.61 6.42 -12.42
C VAL A 81 -3.68 7.51 -12.39
N ASN A 82 -4.82 7.21 -11.80
CA ASN A 82 -5.85 8.20 -11.50
C ASN A 82 -5.89 8.39 -9.97
N LEU A 83 -5.60 9.61 -9.53
CA LEU A 83 -5.47 9.98 -8.12
C LEU A 83 -6.81 10.07 -7.40
N ASP A 84 -7.93 10.21 -8.14
CA ASP A 84 -9.27 10.24 -7.54
C ASP A 84 -9.85 8.83 -7.32
N THR A 85 -9.73 7.98 -8.33
CA THR A 85 -10.35 6.64 -8.35
C THR A 85 -9.42 5.53 -7.88
N GLY A 86 -8.11 5.76 -7.90
CA GLY A 86 -7.12 4.73 -7.59
C GLY A 86 -6.82 3.79 -8.76
N ALA A 87 -7.38 4.02 -9.94
CA ALA A 87 -7.14 3.20 -11.12
C ALA A 87 -5.72 3.40 -11.66
N PHE A 88 -5.13 2.33 -12.22
CA PHE A 88 -3.78 2.38 -12.76
C PHE A 88 -3.60 1.49 -13.98
N ARG A 89 -2.67 1.87 -14.84
CA ARG A 89 -2.28 1.12 -16.03
C ARG A 89 -0.85 1.44 -16.40
N CYS A 90 -0.05 0.41 -16.63
CA CYS A 90 1.21 0.55 -17.33
C CYS A 90 0.96 0.44 -18.84
N MET A 91 1.39 1.44 -19.60
CA MET A 91 1.25 1.48 -21.06
C MET A 91 2.35 0.72 -21.79
N SER A 92 3.35 0.23 -21.07
CA SER A 92 4.46 -0.53 -21.66
C SER A 92 4.03 -1.94 -22.06
N SER A 93 4.42 -2.37 -23.25
CA SER A 93 4.06 -3.67 -23.82
C SER A 93 4.65 -4.86 -23.07
N CYS A 94 5.76 -4.66 -22.36
CA CYS A 94 6.40 -5.72 -21.57
C CYS A 94 5.74 -5.96 -20.21
N CYS A 95 4.94 -5.00 -19.72
CA CYS A 95 4.35 -5.03 -18.39
C CYS A 95 2.84 -5.25 -18.48
N GLY A 96 2.11 -4.33 -19.13
CA GLY A 96 0.66 -4.44 -19.32
C GLY A 96 -0.19 -4.49 -18.04
N VAL A 97 0.42 -4.30 -16.87
CA VAL A 97 -0.28 -4.37 -15.57
C VAL A 97 -1.33 -3.26 -15.50
N SER A 98 -2.52 -3.61 -15.06
CA SER A 98 -3.61 -2.67 -14.86
C SER A 98 -4.49 -3.06 -13.67
N GLY A 99 -5.22 -2.10 -13.14
CA GLY A 99 -6.18 -2.31 -12.06
C GLY A 99 -7.03 -1.07 -11.81
N SER A 100 -8.12 -1.24 -11.07
CA SER A 100 -9.11 -0.18 -10.87
C SER A 100 -9.00 0.53 -9.52
N ASN A 101 -8.28 -0.04 -8.55
CA ASN A 101 -8.19 0.46 -7.18
C ASN A 101 -6.78 0.27 -6.60
N ILE A 102 -6.45 1.03 -5.55
CA ILE A 102 -5.20 0.90 -4.77
C ILE A 102 -5.01 -0.50 -4.17
N VAL A 103 -6.09 -1.18 -3.77
CA VAL A 103 -6.02 -2.55 -3.23
C VAL A 103 -5.53 -3.54 -4.30
N SER A 104 -5.99 -3.38 -5.54
CA SER A 104 -5.55 -4.20 -6.67
C SER A 104 -4.09 -3.91 -7.05
N PHE A 105 -3.60 -2.69 -6.79
CA PHE A 105 -2.20 -2.33 -6.98
C PHE A 105 -1.32 -3.08 -5.99
N VAL A 106 -1.62 -2.97 -4.69
CA VAL A 106 -0.88 -3.65 -3.61
C VAL A 106 -0.91 -5.16 -3.79
N SER A 107 -2.09 -5.73 -4.11
CA SER A 107 -2.24 -7.16 -4.37
C SER A 107 -1.33 -7.66 -5.50
N GLN A 108 -1.22 -6.92 -6.60
CA GLN A 108 -0.35 -7.30 -7.73
C GLN A 108 1.14 -7.06 -7.44
N ARG A 109 1.47 -6.00 -6.69
CA ARG A 109 2.86 -5.65 -6.35
C ARG A 109 3.47 -6.66 -5.39
N ASP A 110 2.73 -6.98 -4.33
CA ASP A 110 3.22 -7.80 -3.22
C ASP A 110 2.81 -9.28 -3.34
N GLY A 111 2.01 -9.62 -4.35
CA GLY A 111 1.50 -10.98 -4.56
C GLY A 111 0.52 -11.43 -3.48
N LEU A 112 -0.15 -10.49 -2.82
CA LEU A 112 -1.10 -10.73 -1.73
C LEU A 112 -2.50 -11.00 -2.26
N SER A 113 -3.30 -11.77 -1.53
CA SER A 113 -4.74 -11.86 -1.81
C SER A 113 -5.41 -10.50 -1.59
N TYR A 114 -6.55 -10.25 -2.25
CA TYR A 114 -7.26 -8.97 -2.12
C TYR A 114 -7.58 -8.59 -0.66
N ARG A 115 -7.89 -9.58 0.20
CA ARG A 115 -8.15 -9.34 1.63
C ARG A 115 -6.90 -8.94 2.39
N GLU A 116 -5.76 -9.59 2.09
CA GLU A 116 -4.49 -9.26 2.71
C GLU A 116 -3.99 -7.89 2.26
N ALA A 117 -4.13 -7.56 0.98
CA ALA A 117 -3.78 -6.25 0.44
C ALA A 117 -4.62 -5.13 1.07
N ARG A 118 -5.92 -5.38 1.29
CA ARG A 118 -6.78 -4.43 2.01
C ARG A 118 -6.30 -4.23 3.45
N ARG A 119 -6.01 -5.31 4.16
CA ARG A 119 -5.52 -5.24 5.53
C ARG A 119 -4.16 -4.52 5.62
N PHE A 120 -3.29 -4.71 4.64
CA PHE A 120 -2.04 -3.98 4.53
C PHE A 120 -2.28 -2.47 4.41
N LEU A 121 -3.26 -2.05 3.60
CA LEU A 121 -3.62 -0.64 3.45
C LEU A 121 -4.32 -0.06 4.68
N GLU A 122 -4.98 -0.87 5.49
CA GLU A 122 -5.56 -0.46 6.78
C GLU A 122 -4.45 -0.17 7.83
N ASP A 123 -3.26 -0.75 7.65
CA ASP A 123 -2.08 -0.58 8.52
C ASP A 123 -0.99 0.35 7.92
N TRP A 124 -1.23 0.95 6.74
CA TRP A 124 -0.27 1.78 5.96
C TRP A 124 -0.11 3.19 6.54
#